data_AF-A0AAD6E5A2-F1
#
_entry.id   AF-A0AAD6E5A2-F1
#
_cell.length_a   1.000
_cell.length_b   1.000
_cell.length_c   1.000
_cell.angle_alpha   90.00
_cell.angle_beta   90.00
_cell.angle_gamma   90.00
#
_symmetry.space_group_name_H-M   'P 1'
#
loop_
_entity.id
_entity.type
_entity.pdbx_description
1 polymer ?
#
loop_
_entity_poly.entity_id
_entity_poly.type
_entity_poly.pdbx_seq_one_letter_code
_entity_poly.pdbx_strand_id
1 'polypeptide(L)'
;MSIDSRIYNTAVPTLFHPDLHKRNIFMSEDDSSTITGIIDWQSSSVEPAFWYADEVPDFATCPSSSGSPAQKEDKSDLCAEVYKKDGASAFRHELIQTLKDWQTLGFSGSYPLSMPIPEDTDLHQKEYKHFEAAQNLKHDLSNLLDTTSDGWVPTEDWEAAKTENRAMFSGMLQAVLENKDPDKDKPIRNKGDLREIWPFDLPEES
;
A
#
# COMPACT_ATOMS: atom_id res chain seq x y z
N MET A 1 -21.87 -13.05 11.68
CA MET A 1 -21.44 -13.55 10.36
C MET A 1 -22.40 -13.01 9.31
N SER A 2 -21.92 -12.69 8.09
CA SER A 2 -22.78 -12.22 6.99
C SER A 2 -23.80 -13.26 6.59
N ILE A 3 -24.99 -12.81 6.20
CA ILE A 3 -25.97 -13.63 5.47
C ILE A 3 -25.77 -13.53 3.95
N ASP A 4 -24.98 -12.57 3.45
CA ASP A 4 -24.58 -12.54 2.05
C ASP A 4 -23.50 -13.60 1.81
N SER A 5 -23.83 -14.60 0.99
CA SER A 5 -22.94 -15.71 0.69
C SER A 5 -21.63 -15.27 0.05
N ARG A 6 -21.59 -14.14 -0.67
CA ARG A 6 -20.36 -13.63 -1.29
C ARG A 6 -19.41 -13.12 -0.23
N ILE A 7 -19.91 -12.32 0.71
CA ILE A 7 -19.12 -11.77 1.83
C ILE A 7 -18.68 -12.90 2.77
N TYR A 8 -19.57 -13.86 3.04
CA TYR A 8 -19.21 -15.04 3.83
C TYR A 8 -18.08 -15.85 3.19
N ASN A 9 -18.16 -16.08 1.87
CA ASN A 9 -17.16 -16.87 1.15
C ASN A 9 -15.82 -16.13 1.00
N THR A 10 -15.81 -14.79 0.94
CA THR A 10 -14.56 -14.02 0.87
C THR A 10 -13.97 -13.69 2.24
N ALA A 11 -14.75 -13.82 3.33
CA ALA A 11 -14.30 -13.65 4.71
C ALA A 11 -13.68 -14.92 5.32
N VAL A 12 -13.45 -15.97 4.51
CA VAL A 12 -12.83 -17.23 4.98
C VAL A 12 -11.39 -16.94 5.44
N PRO A 13 -11.02 -17.39 6.66
CA PRO A 13 -9.64 -17.27 7.15
C PRO A 13 -8.68 -17.93 6.16
N THR A 14 -7.87 -17.11 5.48
CA THR A 14 -6.99 -17.52 4.40
C THR A 14 -5.56 -17.24 4.83
N LEU A 15 -4.69 -18.26 4.74
CA LEU A 15 -3.28 -18.08 5.01
C LEU A 15 -2.67 -17.23 3.88
N PHE A 16 -2.10 -16.10 4.25
CA PHE A 16 -1.58 -15.10 3.35
C PHE A 16 -0.06 -15.10 3.32
N HIS A 17 0.47 -14.92 2.11
CA HIS A 17 1.87 -14.68 1.88
C HIS A 17 2.06 -13.22 1.42
N PRO A 18 2.49 -12.30 2.30
CA PRO A 18 2.54 -10.87 2.00
C PRO A 18 3.53 -10.46 0.93
N ASP A 19 4.49 -11.32 0.61
CA ASP A 19 5.54 -11.04 -0.36
C ASP A 19 5.55 -12.10 -1.47
N LEU A 20 4.38 -12.42 -2.03
CA LEU A 20 4.26 -13.47 -3.04
C LEU A 20 4.62 -12.94 -4.44
N HIS A 21 5.92 -12.78 -4.69
CA HIS A 21 6.47 -12.40 -6.00
C HIS A 21 7.26 -13.56 -6.64
N LYS A 22 7.61 -13.46 -7.93
CA LYS A 22 8.31 -14.52 -8.71
C LYS A 22 9.53 -15.12 -8.02
N ARG A 23 10.31 -14.32 -7.27
CA ARG A 23 11.54 -14.80 -6.60
C ARG A 23 11.28 -15.71 -5.39
N ASN A 24 10.04 -15.74 -4.89
CA ASN A 24 9.62 -16.58 -3.76
C ASN A 24 8.86 -17.83 -4.23
N ILE A 25 8.74 -18.05 -5.55
CA ILE A 25 8.05 -19.19 -6.16
C ILE A 25 9.09 -20.04 -6.89
N PHE A 26 9.26 -21.29 -6.46
CA PHE A 26 10.09 -22.27 -7.15
C PHE A 26 9.23 -23.11 -8.10
N MET A 27 9.74 -23.33 -9.31
CA MET A 27 9.12 -24.18 -10.31
C MET A 27 9.92 -25.47 -10.48
N SER A 28 9.29 -26.52 -11.00
CA SER A 28 9.97 -27.77 -11.34
C SER A 28 10.96 -27.54 -12.48
N GLU A 29 12.12 -28.21 -12.41
CA GLU A 29 13.12 -28.18 -13.49
C GLU A 29 12.59 -28.86 -14.76
N ASP A 30 11.74 -29.89 -14.60
CA ASP A 30 11.17 -30.66 -15.70
C ASP A 30 9.92 -30.02 -16.31
N ASP A 31 9.21 -29.18 -15.56
CA ASP A 31 7.93 -28.58 -15.96
C ASP A 31 7.69 -27.22 -15.27
N SER A 32 7.83 -26.14 -16.03
CA SER A 32 7.63 -24.77 -15.54
C SER A 32 6.18 -24.42 -15.21
N SER A 33 5.20 -25.29 -15.50
CA SER A 33 3.82 -25.11 -15.04
C SER A 33 3.58 -25.66 -13.62
N THR A 34 4.54 -26.40 -13.07
CA THR A 34 4.45 -27.02 -11.76
C THR A 34 5.25 -26.22 -10.73
N ILE A 35 4.56 -25.66 -9.73
CA ILE A 35 5.18 -25.02 -8.56
C ILE A 35 5.68 -26.11 -7.60
N THR A 36 6.97 -26.09 -7.25
CA THR A 36 7.60 -27.04 -6.33
C THR A 36 7.73 -26.50 -4.91
N GLY A 37 7.69 -25.18 -4.74
CA GLY A 37 7.77 -24.58 -3.41
C GLY A 37 7.48 -23.09 -3.40
N ILE A 38 7.02 -22.61 -2.24
CA ILE A 38 6.88 -21.19 -1.91
C ILE A 38 7.69 -20.95 -0.63
N ILE A 39 8.51 -19.91 -0.62
CA ILE A 39 9.41 -19.56 0.51
C ILE A 39 9.13 -18.14 1.01
N ASP A 40 9.83 -17.73 2.07
CA ASP A 40 9.77 -16.39 2.68
C ASP A 40 8.47 -16.12 3.48
N TRP A 41 7.94 -17.16 4.13
CA TRP A 41 6.71 -17.13 4.96
C TRP A 41 6.82 -16.36 6.29
N GLN A 42 7.94 -15.70 6.61
CA GLN A 42 8.14 -15.10 7.95
C GLN A 42 7.19 -13.95 8.31
N SER A 43 6.45 -13.41 7.35
CA SER A 43 5.47 -12.35 7.56
C SER A 43 4.03 -12.81 7.30
N SER A 44 3.82 -14.12 7.12
CA SER A 44 2.50 -14.68 6.81
C SER A 44 1.51 -14.53 7.95
N SER A 45 0.28 -14.15 7.60
CA SER A 45 -0.85 -13.99 8.52
C SER A 45 -2.06 -14.76 8.01
N VAL A 46 -3.09 -14.91 8.85
CA VAL A 46 -4.38 -15.49 8.45
C VAL A 46 -5.40 -14.37 8.41
N GLU A 47 -5.87 -14.03 7.21
CA GLU A 47 -6.72 -12.87 6.95
C GLU A 47 -7.86 -13.22 5.98
N PRO A 48 -8.93 -12.40 5.90
CA PRO A 48 -9.96 -12.53 4.87
C PRO A 48 -9.40 -12.39 3.44
N ALA A 49 -9.88 -13.20 2.49
CA ALA A 49 -9.38 -13.21 1.10
C ALA A 49 -9.65 -11.91 0.32
N PHE A 50 -10.64 -11.10 0.72
CA PHE A 50 -10.93 -9.83 0.03
C PHE A 50 -9.90 -8.72 0.32
N TRP A 51 -9.00 -8.92 1.27
CA TRP A 51 -7.90 -7.99 1.58
C TRP A 51 -6.91 -7.83 0.43
N TYR A 52 -7.02 -8.67 -0.60
CA TYR A 52 -6.06 -8.81 -1.70
C TYR A 52 -6.61 -8.39 -3.07
N ALA A 53 -7.77 -7.75 -3.12
CA ALA A 53 -8.33 -7.26 -4.38
C ALA A 53 -7.67 -5.97 -4.89
N ASP A 54 -6.77 -5.37 -4.10
CA ASP A 54 -6.21 -4.04 -4.37
C ASP A 54 -5.01 -4.06 -5.32
N GLU A 55 -4.17 -5.11 -5.27
CA GLU A 55 -2.97 -5.22 -6.12
C GLU A 55 -2.93 -6.52 -6.94
N VAL A 56 -2.59 -6.38 -8.23
CA VAL A 56 -2.36 -7.51 -9.14
C VAL A 56 -0.89 -7.94 -9.00
N PRO A 57 -0.60 -9.21 -8.65
CA PRO A 57 0.77 -9.67 -8.47
C PRO A 57 1.65 -9.51 -9.72
N ASP A 58 2.95 -9.29 -9.52
CA ASP A 58 3.96 -9.07 -10.57
C ASP A 58 4.07 -10.21 -11.62
N PHE A 59 3.59 -11.40 -11.29
CA PHE A 59 3.51 -12.56 -12.17
C PHE A 59 2.22 -12.62 -12.98
N ALA A 60 1.18 -11.90 -12.55
CA ALA A 60 -0.05 -11.72 -13.28
C ALA A 60 0.03 -10.49 -14.23
N THR A 61 1.08 -9.66 -14.12
CA THR A 61 1.35 -8.56 -15.05
C THR A 61 2.15 -9.03 -16.28
N CYS A 62 1.85 -8.48 -17.46
CA CYS A 62 2.54 -8.81 -18.71
C CYS A 62 4.01 -8.32 -18.65
N PRO A 63 5.02 -9.18 -18.89
CA PRO A 63 6.42 -8.80 -18.67
C PRO A 63 6.97 -7.93 -19.80
N SER A 64 7.50 -6.75 -19.45
CA SER A 64 8.65 -6.14 -20.13
C SER A 64 9.94 -6.73 -19.52
N SER A 65 10.90 -7.05 -20.38
CA SER A 65 12.02 -7.95 -20.10
C SER A 65 13.18 -7.32 -19.31
N SER A 66 13.57 -7.93 -18.17
CA SER A 66 14.96 -8.18 -17.66
C SER A 66 15.05 -8.03 -16.14
N GLY A 67 15.94 -8.79 -15.46
CA GLY A 67 16.00 -8.86 -14.00
C GLY A 67 17.36 -9.19 -13.41
N SER A 68 17.47 -9.08 -12.07
CA SER A 68 18.34 -9.74 -11.04
C SER A 68 18.76 -8.73 -9.91
N PRO A 69 19.46 -9.12 -8.81
CA PRO A 69 18.91 -9.60 -7.51
C PRO A 69 19.27 -8.73 -6.26
N ALA A 70 18.44 -8.77 -5.21
CA ALA A 70 18.52 -7.93 -4.00
C ALA A 70 19.24 -8.58 -2.78
N GLN A 71 19.88 -7.76 -1.93
CA GLN A 71 20.47 -8.11 -0.62
C GLN A 71 19.57 -7.68 0.55
N LYS A 72 19.73 -8.35 1.71
CA LYS A 72 18.83 -8.36 2.89
C LYS A 72 19.04 -7.18 3.85
N GLU A 73 17.94 -6.57 4.29
CA GLU A 73 17.85 -5.68 5.46
C GLU A 73 16.86 -6.21 6.53
N ASP A 74 17.00 -5.71 7.76
CA ASP A 74 16.47 -6.27 9.02
C ASP A 74 14.95 -6.04 9.17
N LYS A 75 14.15 -7.12 9.08
CA LYS A 75 12.70 -7.09 8.79
C LYS A 75 11.76 -6.81 10.00
N SER A 76 12.29 -6.80 11.23
CA SER A 76 11.44 -6.78 12.44
C SER A 76 10.83 -5.41 12.75
N ASP A 77 11.60 -4.32 12.58
CA ASP A 77 11.11 -2.96 12.88
C ASP A 77 10.24 -2.41 11.73
N LEU A 78 10.48 -2.90 10.51
CA LEU A 78 9.70 -2.57 9.31
C LEU A 78 8.24 -3.03 9.42
N CYS A 79 7.94 -4.19 10.02
CA CYS A 79 6.56 -4.67 10.12
C CYS A 79 5.67 -3.77 11.00
N ALA A 80 6.24 -3.17 12.05
CA ALA A 80 5.53 -2.24 12.94
C ALA A 80 5.36 -0.84 12.32
N GLU A 81 6.34 -0.39 11.54
CA GLU A 81 6.27 0.83 10.72
C GLU A 81 5.24 0.68 9.60
N VAL A 82 5.27 -0.40 8.80
CA VAL A 82 4.34 -0.68 7.70
C VAL A 82 2.89 -0.77 8.20
N TYR A 83 2.65 -1.42 9.35
CA TYR A 83 1.31 -1.47 9.94
C TYR A 83 0.81 -0.07 10.33
N LYS A 84 1.68 0.81 10.84
CA LYS A 84 1.33 2.19 11.21
C LYS A 84 1.24 3.15 10.02
N LYS A 85 2.01 2.93 8.96
CA LYS A 85 2.18 3.88 7.86
C LYS A 85 1.29 3.56 6.65
N ASP A 86 1.01 2.29 6.36
CA ASP A 86 0.45 1.89 5.06
C ASP A 86 -0.87 1.10 5.10
N GLY A 87 -1.36 0.63 6.25
CA GLY A 87 -2.54 -0.26 6.26
C GLY A 87 -3.59 -0.01 7.35
N ALA A 88 -3.18 0.41 8.54
CA ALA A 88 -4.12 0.55 9.67
C ALA A 88 -5.20 1.60 9.43
N SER A 89 -4.85 2.73 8.79
CA SER A 89 -5.81 3.79 8.45
C SER A 89 -6.84 3.31 7.44
N ALA A 90 -6.42 2.58 6.40
CA ALA A 90 -7.33 1.99 5.43
C ALA A 90 -8.26 0.96 6.10
N PHE A 91 -7.70 0.05 6.89
CA PHE A 91 -8.48 -0.95 7.61
C PHE A 91 -9.50 -0.34 8.56
N ARG A 92 -9.09 0.65 9.36
CA ARG A 92 -9.98 1.38 10.25
C ARG A 92 -11.09 2.09 9.47
N HIS A 93 -10.79 2.61 8.27
CA HIS A 93 -11.78 3.22 7.41
C HIS A 93 -12.83 2.20 6.94
N GLU A 94 -12.39 1.04 6.46
CA GLU A 94 -13.27 -0.06 6.06
C GLU A 94 -14.17 -0.55 7.21
N LEU A 95 -13.62 -0.68 8.43
CA LEU A 95 -14.41 -1.03 9.61
C LEU A 95 -15.47 0.03 9.94
N ILE A 96 -15.14 1.32 9.80
CA ILE A 96 -16.06 2.42 10.03
C ILE A 96 -17.16 2.46 8.97
N GLN A 97 -16.83 2.25 7.68
CA GLN A 97 -17.83 2.19 6.61
C GLN A 97 -18.73 0.97 6.76
N THR A 98 -18.15 -0.20 7.05
CA THR A 98 -18.90 -1.43 7.33
C THR A 98 -19.89 -1.25 8.47
N LEU A 99 -19.49 -0.53 9.52
CA LEU A 99 -20.37 -0.21 10.65
C LEU A 99 -21.51 0.75 10.25
N LYS A 100 -21.22 1.79 9.47
CA LYS A 100 -22.23 2.74 8.97
C LYS A 100 -23.27 2.04 8.09
N ASP A 101 -22.80 1.16 7.22
CA ASP A 101 -23.64 0.47 6.23
C ASP A 101 -24.13 -0.90 6.72
N TRP A 102 -23.94 -1.25 7.99
CA TRP A 102 -24.23 -2.58 8.54
C TRP A 102 -25.65 -3.07 8.22
N GLN A 103 -26.65 -2.18 8.34
CA GLN A 103 -28.04 -2.49 8.01
C GLN A 103 -28.27 -2.63 6.50
N THR A 104 -27.63 -1.77 5.69
CA THR A 104 -27.71 -1.79 4.23
C THR A 104 -27.06 -3.04 3.62
N LEU A 105 -25.97 -3.50 4.23
CA LEU A 105 -25.25 -4.72 3.86
C LEU A 105 -26.01 -6.00 4.25
N GLY A 106 -27.15 -5.88 4.95
CA GLY A 106 -28.04 -6.98 5.28
C GLY A 106 -27.56 -7.86 6.43
N PHE A 107 -26.56 -7.45 7.22
CA PHE A 107 -26.09 -8.29 8.33
C PHE A 107 -27.15 -8.45 9.43
N SER A 108 -27.34 -9.68 9.93
CA SER A 108 -28.22 -9.95 11.06
C SER A 108 -27.50 -9.67 12.40
N GLY A 109 -28.22 -9.04 13.33
CA GLY A 109 -27.71 -8.70 14.67
C GLY A 109 -27.06 -7.31 14.75
N SER A 110 -26.69 -6.89 15.96
CA SER A 110 -25.93 -5.66 16.18
C SER A 110 -24.45 -5.84 15.82
N TYR A 111 -23.81 -4.82 15.26
CA TYR A 111 -22.37 -4.82 15.03
C TYR A 111 -21.61 -5.08 16.34
N PRO A 112 -20.56 -5.93 16.36
CA PRO A 112 -19.87 -6.32 17.59
C PRO A 112 -19.00 -5.22 18.20
N LEU A 113 -18.65 -4.16 17.46
CA LEU A 113 -17.87 -3.04 17.97
C LEU A 113 -18.76 -1.82 18.23
N SER A 114 -18.40 -1.02 19.22
CA SER A 114 -19.04 0.26 19.48
C SER A 114 -18.67 1.27 18.39
N MET A 115 -19.59 2.19 18.07
CA MET A 115 -19.27 3.36 17.25
C MET A 115 -18.08 4.12 17.85
N PRO A 116 -17.10 4.54 17.03
CA PRO A 116 -16.08 5.47 17.47
C PRO A 116 -16.73 6.76 17.98
N ILE A 117 -16.14 7.37 19.00
CA ILE A 117 -16.58 8.70 19.44
C ILE A 117 -16.26 9.74 18.37
N PRO A 118 -16.96 10.90 18.34
CA PRO A 118 -16.77 11.91 17.29
C PRO A 118 -15.32 12.40 17.16
N GLU A 119 -14.61 12.57 18.27
CA GLU A 119 -13.21 12.98 18.31
C GLU A 119 -12.28 11.97 17.60
N ASP A 120 -12.51 10.67 17.82
CA ASP A 120 -11.81 9.58 17.13
C ASP A 120 -12.18 9.49 15.64
N THR A 121 -13.34 10.02 15.25
CA THR A 121 -13.81 10.00 13.87
C THR A 121 -13.16 11.12 13.05
N ASP A 122 -13.03 12.32 13.62
CA ASP A 122 -12.36 13.45 12.98
C ASP A 122 -10.87 13.19 12.81
N LEU A 123 -10.22 12.63 13.85
CA LEU A 123 -8.83 12.20 13.77
C LEU A 123 -8.64 11.15 12.67
N HIS A 124 -9.47 10.11 12.68
CA HIS A 124 -9.45 9.06 11.65
C HIS A 124 -9.64 9.62 10.24
N GLN A 125 -10.57 10.55 10.05
CA GLN A 125 -10.82 11.14 8.74
C GLN A 125 -9.59 11.90 8.21
N LYS A 126 -8.84 12.55 9.11
CA LYS A 126 -7.59 13.22 8.77
C LYS A 126 -6.48 12.21 8.44
N GLU A 127 -6.31 11.17 9.26
CA GLU A 127 -5.35 10.09 9.02
C GLU A 127 -5.62 9.38 7.68
N TYR A 128 -6.89 9.09 7.38
CA TYR A 128 -7.30 8.44 6.14
C TYR A 128 -7.08 9.33 4.91
N LYS A 129 -7.39 10.64 4.98
CA LYS A 129 -7.06 11.58 3.89
C LYS A 129 -5.55 11.66 3.62
N HIS A 130 -4.75 11.58 4.68
CA HIS A 130 -3.30 11.57 4.55
C HIS A 130 -2.80 10.27 3.90
N PHE A 131 -3.38 9.13 4.30
CA PHE A 131 -3.14 7.84 3.66
C PHE A 131 -3.50 7.84 2.16
N GLU A 132 -4.71 8.29 1.79
CA GLU A 132 -5.11 8.38 0.38
C GLU A 132 -4.17 9.28 -0.43
N ALA A 133 -3.73 10.40 0.15
CA ALA A 133 -2.78 11.28 -0.52
C ALA A 133 -1.43 10.61 -0.76
N ALA A 134 -0.92 9.82 0.20
CA ALA A 134 0.30 9.05 0.04
C ALA A 134 0.18 7.98 -1.05
N GLN A 135 -0.92 7.22 -1.07
CA GLN A 135 -1.14 6.17 -2.07
C GLN A 135 -1.31 6.74 -3.48
N ASN A 136 -2.11 7.80 -3.63
CA ASN A 136 -2.28 8.46 -4.92
C ASN A 136 -0.94 9.03 -5.42
N LEU A 137 -0.16 9.67 -4.54
CA LEU A 137 1.16 10.19 -4.90
C LEU A 137 2.12 9.06 -5.33
N LYS A 138 2.13 7.94 -4.60
CA LYS A 138 2.94 6.75 -4.93
C LYS A 138 2.57 6.20 -6.31
N HIS A 139 1.28 6.04 -6.59
CA HIS A 139 0.80 5.58 -7.88
C HIS A 139 1.20 6.53 -9.01
N ASP A 140 0.93 7.83 -8.85
CA ASP A 140 1.25 8.85 -9.85
C ASP A 140 2.75 8.92 -10.14
N LEU A 141 3.60 8.91 -9.11
CA LEU A 141 5.04 8.96 -9.28
C LEU A 141 5.60 7.68 -9.90
N SER A 142 5.06 6.50 -9.56
CA SER A 142 5.49 5.25 -10.18
C SER A 142 5.24 5.25 -11.68
N ASN A 143 4.06 5.74 -12.10
CA ASN A 143 3.72 5.90 -13.51
C ASN A 143 4.60 6.95 -14.21
N LEU A 144 4.89 8.07 -13.55
CA LEU A 144 5.65 9.18 -14.14
C LEU A 144 7.15 8.88 -14.28
N LEU A 145 7.71 8.14 -13.33
CA LEU A 145 9.13 7.77 -13.30
C LEU A 145 9.41 6.42 -13.99
N ASP A 146 8.39 5.80 -14.59
CA ASP A 146 8.44 4.47 -15.20
C ASP A 146 9.05 3.43 -14.24
N THR A 147 8.71 3.55 -12.95
CA THR A 147 9.16 2.61 -11.92
C THR A 147 8.07 1.59 -11.62
N THR A 148 8.46 0.44 -11.05
CA THR A 148 7.48 -0.45 -10.43
C THR A 148 6.83 0.24 -9.22
N SER A 149 5.67 -0.25 -8.76
CA SER A 149 5.02 0.22 -7.53
C SER A 149 5.96 0.24 -6.31
N ASP A 150 6.98 -0.62 -6.29
CA ASP A 150 7.98 -0.70 -5.22
C ASP A 150 9.22 0.20 -5.46
N GLY A 151 9.19 1.08 -6.46
CA GLY A 151 10.25 2.06 -6.74
C GLY A 151 11.48 1.53 -7.47
N TRP A 152 11.47 0.26 -7.93
CA TRP A 152 12.59 -0.30 -8.68
C TRP A 152 12.68 0.26 -10.10
N VAL A 153 13.92 0.51 -10.52
CA VAL A 153 14.32 0.88 -11.89
C VAL A 153 15.54 0.07 -12.34
N PRO A 154 15.73 -0.15 -13.65
CA PRO A 154 16.97 -0.72 -14.18
C PRO A 154 18.20 0.07 -13.76
N THR A 155 19.36 -0.60 -13.66
CA THR A 155 20.58 0.05 -13.13
C THR A 155 21.09 1.14 -14.07
N GLU A 156 20.91 0.93 -15.37
CA GLU A 156 21.21 1.86 -16.44
C GLU A 156 20.40 3.18 -16.35
N ASP A 157 19.17 3.10 -15.82
CA ASP A 157 18.25 4.23 -15.70
C ASP A 157 18.27 4.85 -14.30
N TRP A 158 18.99 4.25 -13.35
CA TRP A 158 19.03 4.67 -11.95
C TRP A 158 19.38 6.14 -11.74
N GLU A 159 20.40 6.64 -12.45
CA GLU A 159 20.82 8.05 -12.32
C GLU A 159 19.81 9.01 -12.96
N ALA A 160 19.12 8.57 -14.03
CA ALA A 160 18.03 9.34 -14.63
C ALA A 160 16.82 9.38 -13.67
N ALA A 161 16.39 8.23 -13.16
CA ALA A 161 15.29 8.10 -12.20
C ALA A 161 15.52 8.91 -10.92
N LYS A 162 16.74 8.93 -10.36
CA LYS A 162 17.09 9.81 -9.23
C LYS A 162 16.94 11.29 -9.57
N THR A 163 17.42 11.68 -10.75
CA THR A 163 17.37 13.06 -11.21
C THR A 163 15.93 13.51 -11.40
N GLU A 164 15.10 12.67 -12.01
CA GLU A 164 13.68 12.90 -12.22
C GLU A 164 12.89 12.89 -10.90
N ASN A 165 13.13 11.92 -10.01
CA ASN A 165 12.52 11.90 -8.67
C ASN A 165 12.80 13.20 -7.90
N ARG A 166 14.04 13.71 -7.96
CA ARG A 166 14.41 15.00 -7.35
C ARG A 166 13.69 16.17 -8.02
N ALA A 167 13.60 16.17 -9.35
CA ALA A 167 12.90 17.21 -10.09
C ALA A 167 11.40 17.22 -9.76
N MET A 168 10.77 16.05 -9.67
CA MET A 168 9.38 15.86 -9.27
C MET A 168 9.14 16.34 -7.84
N PHE A 169 10.01 15.96 -6.89
CA PHE A 169 9.91 16.45 -5.51
C PHE A 169 9.99 17.98 -5.45
N SER A 170 10.95 18.57 -6.18
CA SER A 170 11.15 20.03 -6.22
C SER A 170 9.95 20.74 -6.83
N GLY A 171 9.41 20.22 -7.93
CA GLY A 171 8.23 20.77 -8.60
C GLY A 171 6.97 20.67 -7.73
N MET A 172 6.75 19.53 -7.10
CA MET A 172 5.62 19.32 -6.18
C MET A 172 5.74 20.22 -4.95
N LEU A 173 6.94 20.33 -4.37
CA LEU A 173 7.20 21.23 -3.25
C LEU A 173 6.91 22.69 -3.61
N GLN A 174 7.33 23.12 -4.81
CA GLN A 174 7.03 24.46 -5.30
C GLN A 174 5.51 24.68 -5.42
N ALA A 175 4.77 23.74 -6.00
CA ALA A 175 3.32 23.82 -6.11
C ALA A 175 2.61 23.88 -4.75
N VAL A 176 3.10 23.13 -3.75
CA VAL A 176 2.59 23.18 -2.37
C VAL A 176 2.85 24.55 -1.73
N LEU A 177 4.04 25.12 -1.91
CA LEU A 177 4.43 26.42 -1.33
C LEU A 177 3.76 27.62 -2.02
N GLU A 178 3.49 27.53 -3.32
CA GLU A 178 2.83 28.59 -4.09
C GLU A 178 1.31 28.64 -3.86
N ASN A 179 0.73 27.61 -3.24
CA ASN A 179 -0.67 27.58 -2.89
C ASN A 179 -0.97 28.54 -1.72
N LYS A 180 -1.46 29.75 -2.06
CA LYS A 180 -1.70 30.86 -1.10
C LYS A 180 -2.92 30.68 -0.19
N ASP A 181 -3.81 29.74 -0.49
CA ASP A 181 -4.98 29.42 0.33
C ASP A 181 -5.16 27.90 0.42
N PRO A 182 -4.28 27.20 1.15
CA PRO A 182 -4.44 25.78 1.35
C PRO A 182 -5.65 25.57 2.26
N ASP A 183 -6.69 24.92 1.73
CA ASP A 183 -7.78 24.35 2.54
C ASP A 183 -7.18 23.65 3.77
N LYS A 184 -7.71 23.97 4.95
CA LYS A 184 -7.21 23.48 6.24
C LYS A 184 -7.23 21.96 6.32
N ASP A 185 -8.12 21.34 5.54
CA ASP A 185 -8.33 19.90 5.49
C ASP A 185 -7.44 19.18 4.47
N LYS A 186 -6.59 19.91 3.72
CA LYS A 186 -5.62 19.28 2.82
C LYS A 186 -4.50 18.57 3.60
N PRO A 187 -4.14 17.34 3.20
CA PRO A 187 -3.16 16.53 3.91
C PRO A 187 -1.70 17.00 3.71
N ILE A 188 -1.42 17.73 2.61
CA ILE A 188 -0.08 18.21 2.26
C ILE A 188 -0.09 19.74 2.19
N ARG A 189 0.63 20.41 3.10
CA ARG A 189 0.62 21.87 3.22
C ARG A 189 2.00 22.49 3.30
N ASN A 190 3.03 21.72 3.60
CA ASN A 190 4.40 22.20 3.76
C ASN A 190 5.42 21.12 3.34
N LYS A 191 6.71 21.47 3.36
CA LYS A 191 7.82 20.56 3.01
C LYS A 191 7.84 19.30 3.89
N GLY A 192 7.52 19.44 5.18
CA GLY A 192 7.45 18.32 6.13
C GLY A 192 6.39 17.31 5.73
N ASP A 193 5.14 17.76 5.54
CA ASP A 193 4.03 16.88 5.14
C ASP A 193 4.33 16.17 3.81
N LEU A 194 4.88 16.88 2.83
CA LEU A 194 5.24 16.29 1.54
C LEU A 194 6.36 15.25 1.68
N ARG A 195 7.36 15.52 2.53
CA ARG A 195 8.47 14.59 2.79
C ARG A 195 7.99 13.34 3.54
N GLU A 196 6.99 13.48 4.40
CA GLU A 196 6.43 12.37 5.17
C GLU A 196 5.75 11.31 4.29
N ILE A 197 5.04 11.77 3.25
CA ILE A 197 4.33 10.91 2.30
C ILE A 197 5.12 10.57 1.04
N TRP A 198 6.33 11.12 0.87
CA TRP A 198 7.10 10.89 -0.35
C TRP A 198 7.55 9.42 -0.38
N PRO A 199 7.21 8.66 -1.43
CA PRO A 199 7.35 7.20 -1.44
C PRO A 199 8.79 6.71 -1.71
N PHE A 200 9.69 7.59 -2.17
CA PHE A 200 11.03 7.22 -2.61
C PHE A 200 12.12 7.94 -1.82
N ASP A 201 13.31 7.35 -1.76
CA ASP A 201 14.42 8.00 -1.07
C ASP A 201 14.80 9.33 -1.74
N LEU A 202 14.89 10.35 -0.90
CA LEU A 202 15.46 11.63 -1.28
C LEU A 202 16.89 11.66 -0.74
N PRO A 203 17.91 11.81 -1.59
CA PRO A 203 19.30 11.85 -1.13
C PRO A 203 19.47 13.00 -0.14
N GLU A 204 20.23 12.76 0.93
CA GLU A 204 20.53 13.77 1.93
C GLU A 204 21.10 15.02 1.25
N GLU A 205 20.53 16.19 1.56
CA GLU A 205 21.08 17.47 1.13
C GLU A 205 22.46 17.61 1.79
N SER A 206 23.52 17.38 1.01
CA SER A 206 24.93 17.54 1.40
C SER A 206 25.31 18.99 1.68
#